data_AF-A0AAD9J7V3-F1
#
_entry.id   AF-A0AAD9J7V3-F1
#
_cell.length_a   1.000
_cell.length_b   1.000
_cell.length_c   1.000
_cell.angle_alpha   90.00
_cell.angle_beta   90.00
_cell.angle_gamma   90.00
#
_symmetry.space_group_name_H-M   'P 1'
#
loop_
_entity.id
_entity.type
_entity.pdbx_description
1 polymer ?
#
loop_
_entity_poly.entity_id
_entity_poly.type
_entity_poly.pdbx_seq_one_letter_code
_entity_poly.pdbx_strand_id
1 'polypeptide(L)'
;MLVLTGAFILLFIIFWRFLTDYKPPILGVYSQPSRLHSLKKTFIYYILNWRKQQKLKSDGTGQTAGYGVKSRSNAEDMDKPQPLSDKHPKAVDAVYFNGCNSDGFYLVAATARRHGGLIQTLLYIRIPDIGLLELPSLPDTSLYTDQPMVYSAGGLSINVEEAMKKWSLKFKGSLRQVKADGSTSDVDVNFDLLWSATTPVFDFDTDMDTNAMVEAIACEPWSQKFFTNLKKLIIGYVFYPDGSMRTVDWTDLELHTIGEDGQDPDDFSFSFKAGPDVFRVKCHVEQRAIFYMGDNWEVTLVARITFTRDEWSLYDCGKHSFPAIKYSVLNIDLDKVSNKCD
;
A
#
# COMPACT_ATOMS: atom_id res chain seq x y z
N MET A 1 -25.01 -30.31 -44.93
CA MET A 1 -23.66 -30.11 -44.34
C MET A 1 -23.29 -28.63 -44.25
N LEU A 2 -23.33 -27.87 -45.35
CA LEU A 2 -22.98 -26.42 -45.40
C LEU A 2 -23.79 -25.51 -44.44
N VAL A 3 -25.09 -25.77 -44.26
CA VAL A 3 -25.96 -25.00 -43.35
C VAL A 3 -25.61 -25.24 -41.87
N LEU A 4 -25.27 -26.49 -41.51
CA LEU A 4 -24.88 -26.86 -40.15
C LEU A 4 -23.51 -26.28 -39.79
N THR A 5 -22.57 -26.26 -40.74
CA THR A 5 -21.26 -25.59 -40.55
C THR A 5 -21.40 -24.08 -40.44
N GLY A 6 -22.28 -23.44 -41.22
CA GLY A 6 -22.55 -22.01 -41.12
C GLY A 6 -23.18 -21.60 -39.79
N ALA A 7 -24.15 -22.39 -39.30
CA ALA A 7 -24.76 -22.18 -37.99
C ALA A 7 -23.76 -22.36 -36.84
N PHE A 8 -22.86 -23.35 -36.92
CA PHE A 8 -21.82 -23.55 -35.93
C PHE A 8 -20.82 -22.39 -35.88
N ILE A 9 -20.38 -21.88 -37.03
CA ILE A 9 -19.49 -20.71 -37.11
C ILE A 9 -20.18 -19.46 -36.53
N LEU A 10 -21.46 -19.25 -36.85
CA LEU A 10 -22.22 -18.11 -36.32
C LEU A 10 -22.38 -18.21 -34.80
N LEU A 11 -22.72 -19.39 -34.27
CA LEU A 11 -22.80 -19.64 -32.83
C LEU A 11 -21.45 -19.46 -32.15
N PHE A 12 -20.36 -19.90 -32.79
CA PHE A 12 -19.01 -19.68 -32.30
C PHE A 12 -18.65 -18.19 -32.27
N ILE A 13 -19.01 -17.41 -33.30
CA ILE A 13 -18.76 -15.96 -33.33
C ILE A 13 -19.59 -15.25 -32.27
N ILE A 14 -20.86 -15.62 -32.08
CA ILE A 14 -21.73 -15.05 -31.05
C ILE A 14 -21.19 -15.39 -29.66
N PHE A 15 -20.80 -16.64 -29.44
CA PHE A 15 -20.18 -17.09 -28.20
C PHE A 15 -18.85 -16.37 -27.94
N TRP A 16 -17.98 -16.29 -28.94
CA TRP A 16 -16.70 -15.61 -28.85
C TRP A 16 -16.87 -14.12 -28.56
N ARG A 17 -17.81 -13.46 -29.24
CA ARG A 17 -18.15 -12.06 -28.99
C ARG A 17 -18.74 -11.88 -27.60
N PHE A 18 -19.56 -12.81 -27.12
CA PHE A 18 -20.08 -12.81 -25.75
C PHE A 18 -18.97 -12.97 -24.70
N LEU A 19 -17.94 -13.78 -24.98
CA LEU A 19 -16.77 -13.96 -24.11
C LEU A 19 -15.79 -12.76 -24.15
N THR A 20 -15.78 -11.99 -25.24
CA THR A 20 -14.81 -10.91 -25.50
C THR A 20 -15.43 -9.50 -25.44
N ASP A 21 -16.70 -9.38 -25.07
CA ASP A 21 -17.39 -8.08 -24.90
C ASP A 21 -16.92 -7.40 -23.59
N TYR A 22 -15.78 -6.72 -23.68
CA TYR A 22 -15.24 -5.86 -22.64
C TYR A 22 -15.48 -4.40 -23.01
N LYS A 23 -15.96 -3.60 -22.05
CA LYS A 23 -15.99 -2.15 -22.21
C LYS A 23 -14.55 -1.61 -22.27
N PRO A 24 -14.29 -0.52 -23.01
CA PRO A 24 -12.99 0.13 -22.99
C PRO A 24 -12.57 0.45 -21.55
N PRO A 25 -11.30 0.23 -21.19
CA PRO A 25 -10.81 0.56 -19.87
C PRO A 25 -10.90 2.06 -19.60
N ILE A 26 -11.24 2.44 -18.37
CA ILE A 26 -11.27 3.84 -17.94
C ILE A 26 -9.81 4.34 -17.96
N LEU A 27 -9.59 5.48 -18.64
CA LEU A 27 -8.27 6.07 -18.91
C LEU A 27 -7.23 5.13 -19.54
N GLY A 28 -7.66 4.05 -20.20
CA GLY A 28 -6.74 3.08 -20.80
C GLY A 28 -6.13 2.08 -19.80
N VAL A 29 -6.42 2.20 -18.50
CA VAL A 29 -5.72 1.46 -17.42
C VAL A 29 -6.66 0.57 -16.60
N TYR A 30 -7.90 1.00 -16.36
CA TYR A 30 -8.82 0.37 -15.39
C TYR A 30 -9.92 -0.44 -16.08
N SER A 31 -9.87 -1.76 -15.90
CA SER A 31 -10.81 -2.71 -16.47
C SER A 31 -12.20 -2.60 -15.84
N GLN A 32 -13.25 -2.86 -16.63
CA GLN A 32 -14.65 -2.78 -16.19
C GLN A 32 -15.33 -4.15 -16.17
N PRO A 33 -16.36 -4.35 -15.32
CA PRO A 33 -17.15 -5.57 -15.28
C PRO A 33 -17.67 -6.02 -16.67
N SER A 34 -17.32 -7.25 -17.04
CA SER A 34 -17.82 -7.93 -18.23
C SER A 34 -19.17 -8.63 -17.97
N ARG A 35 -19.84 -9.14 -19.02
CA ARG A 35 -21.07 -9.94 -18.86
C ARG A 35 -20.87 -11.22 -18.04
N LEU A 36 -19.64 -11.76 -18.02
CA LEU A 36 -19.27 -12.95 -17.25
C LEU A 36 -18.84 -12.64 -15.81
N HIS A 37 -18.91 -11.36 -15.39
CA HIS A 37 -18.42 -10.91 -14.09
C HIS A 37 -18.91 -11.78 -12.93
N SER A 38 -20.22 -12.04 -12.83
CA SER A 38 -20.78 -12.86 -11.74
C SER A 38 -20.27 -14.29 -11.76
N LEU A 39 -20.10 -14.91 -12.93
CA LEU A 39 -19.55 -16.26 -13.06
C LEU A 39 -18.08 -16.31 -12.64
N LYS A 40 -17.29 -15.33 -13.10
CA LYS A 40 -15.89 -15.14 -12.71
C LYS A 40 -15.76 -14.98 -11.19
N LYS A 41 -16.62 -14.14 -10.61
CA LYS A 41 -16.69 -13.86 -9.16
C LYS A 41 -16.94 -15.15 -8.37
N THR A 42 -17.98 -15.90 -8.71
CA THR A 42 -18.29 -17.16 -8.02
C THR A 42 -17.15 -18.17 -8.12
N PHE A 43 -16.54 -18.33 -9.29
CA PHE A 43 -15.42 -19.27 -9.48
C PHE A 43 -14.22 -18.94 -8.60
N ILE A 44 -13.75 -17.68 -8.60
CA ILE A 44 -12.59 -17.26 -7.81
C ILE A 44 -12.89 -17.28 -6.31
N TYR A 45 -14.11 -16.95 -5.88
CA TYR A 45 -14.52 -17.02 -4.48
C TYR A 45 -14.31 -18.41 -3.88
N TYR A 46 -14.72 -19.47 -4.60
CA TYR A 46 -14.51 -20.83 -4.12
C TYR A 46 -13.03 -21.23 -4.10
N ILE A 47 -12.24 -20.82 -5.11
CA ILE A 47 -10.79 -21.09 -5.13
C ILE A 47 -10.08 -20.44 -3.96
N LEU A 48 -10.34 -19.16 -3.70
CA LEU A 48 -9.68 -18.42 -2.62
C LEU A 48 -10.09 -18.94 -1.24
N ASN A 49 -11.37 -19.26 -1.02
CA ASN A 49 -11.80 -19.84 0.26
C ASN A 49 -11.25 -21.25 0.47
N TRP A 50 -11.16 -22.07 -0.58
CA TRP A 50 -10.50 -23.37 -0.49
C TRP A 50 -9.01 -23.24 -0.14
N ARG A 51 -8.29 -22.29 -0.77
CA ARG A 51 -6.89 -21.98 -0.43
C ARG A 51 -6.73 -21.44 0.99
N LYS A 52 -7.62 -20.55 1.45
CA LYS A 52 -7.63 -20.08 2.84
C LYS A 52 -7.86 -21.23 3.83
N GLN A 53 -8.60 -22.28 3.48
CA GLN A 53 -8.70 -23.47 4.35
C GLN A 53 -7.41 -24.31 4.37
N GLN A 54 -6.61 -24.27 3.30
CA GLN A 54 -5.27 -24.88 3.29
C GLN A 54 -4.27 -24.12 4.17
N LYS A 55 -4.56 -22.86 4.57
CA LYS A 55 -3.80 -22.07 5.58
C LYS A 55 -3.48 -22.88 6.83
N LEU A 56 -4.42 -23.72 7.29
CA LEU A 56 -4.26 -24.52 8.50
C LEU A 56 -3.24 -25.66 8.38
N LYS A 57 -2.76 -25.96 7.16
CA LYS A 57 -1.87 -27.08 6.87
C LYS A 57 -0.52 -26.66 6.27
N SER A 58 -0.30 -25.36 6.06
CA SER A 58 0.92 -24.83 5.43
C SER A 58 1.96 -24.48 6.50
N ASP A 59 3.16 -25.03 6.35
CA ASP A 59 4.31 -24.77 7.23
C ASP A 59 5.00 -23.42 6.93
N GLY A 60 4.51 -22.61 5.97
CA GLY A 60 5.03 -21.26 5.70
C GLY A 60 6.48 -21.23 5.20
N THR A 61 6.77 -21.91 4.09
CA THR A 61 8.13 -22.08 3.54
C THR A 61 8.62 -20.90 2.66
N GLY A 62 7.80 -19.87 2.46
CA GLY A 62 8.16 -18.66 1.70
C GLY A 62 8.09 -18.76 0.19
N GLN A 63 8.10 -19.96 -0.40
CA GLN A 63 8.18 -20.13 -1.85
C GLN A 63 6.81 -20.01 -2.55
N THR A 64 5.70 -20.09 -1.81
CA THR A 64 4.32 -20.12 -2.35
C THR A 64 3.35 -19.24 -1.57
N ALA A 65 3.86 -18.12 -1.05
CA ALA A 65 3.09 -17.15 -0.26
C ALA A 65 2.00 -16.43 -1.08
N GLY A 66 0.99 -15.92 -0.38
CA GLY A 66 -0.11 -15.13 -0.94
C GLY A 66 -1.39 -15.90 -1.14
N TYR A 67 -2.48 -15.16 -1.42
CA TYR A 67 -3.81 -15.73 -1.73
C TYR A 67 -4.33 -16.75 -0.70
N GLY A 68 -4.07 -16.51 0.58
CA GLY A 68 -4.46 -17.37 1.70
C GLY A 68 -3.33 -18.25 2.27
N VAL A 69 -2.11 -18.18 1.74
CA VAL A 69 -0.95 -18.99 2.19
C VAL A 69 0.13 -18.08 2.80
N LYS A 70 0.56 -18.40 4.03
CA LYS A 70 1.58 -17.61 4.74
C LYS A 70 2.94 -17.64 4.03
N SER A 71 3.63 -16.51 4.04
CA SER A 71 5.04 -16.42 3.63
C SER A 71 6.02 -17.06 4.63
N ARG A 72 5.71 -17.03 5.92
CA ARG A 72 6.57 -17.60 6.98
C ARG A 72 5.74 -18.34 8.02
N SER A 73 6.41 -19.22 8.77
CA SER A 73 5.77 -20.03 9.82
C SER A 73 5.46 -19.23 11.09
N ASN A 74 6.28 -18.23 11.41
CA ASN A 74 6.21 -17.43 12.62
C ASN A 74 6.52 -15.94 12.35
N ALA A 75 6.20 -15.11 13.35
CA ALA A 75 6.32 -13.65 13.27
C ALA A 75 7.79 -13.19 13.27
N GLU A 76 8.64 -13.85 14.05
CA GLU A 76 10.06 -13.53 14.18
C GLU A 76 10.80 -13.68 12.84
N ASP A 77 10.44 -14.70 12.06
CA ASP A 77 10.98 -14.92 10.73
C ASP A 77 10.45 -13.94 9.67
N MET A 78 9.30 -13.30 9.91
CA MET A 78 8.78 -12.24 9.04
C MET A 78 9.46 -10.90 9.31
N ASP A 79 9.59 -10.55 10.59
CA ASP A 79 9.98 -9.21 11.03
C ASP A 79 11.49 -8.97 11.02
N LYS A 80 12.29 -10.05 11.00
CA LYS A 80 13.73 -9.93 10.92
C LYS A 80 14.18 -9.45 9.52
N PRO A 81 15.36 -8.81 9.44
CA PRO A 81 16.00 -8.51 8.16
C PRO A 81 16.09 -9.77 7.29
N GLN A 82 15.59 -9.68 6.04
CA GLN A 82 15.52 -10.80 5.10
C GLN A 82 16.76 -10.82 4.19
N PRO A 83 17.32 -11.99 3.85
CA PRO A 83 18.40 -12.07 2.87
C PRO A 83 17.89 -11.68 1.47
N LEU A 84 18.66 -10.87 0.75
CA LEU A 84 18.34 -10.48 -0.63
C LEU A 84 18.85 -11.55 -1.60
N SER A 85 17.98 -12.08 -2.46
CA SER A 85 18.35 -13.14 -3.39
C SER A 85 19.19 -12.61 -4.56
N ASP A 86 20.32 -13.28 -4.85
CA ASP A 86 21.16 -12.96 -6.03
C ASP A 86 20.44 -13.20 -7.37
N LYS A 87 19.39 -14.03 -7.37
CA LYS A 87 18.55 -14.26 -8.57
C LYS A 87 17.67 -13.05 -8.91
N HIS A 88 17.48 -12.15 -7.94
CA HIS A 88 16.60 -11.00 -8.05
C HIS A 88 17.42 -9.73 -7.78
N PRO A 89 18.12 -9.17 -8.78
CA PRO A 89 19.00 -8.01 -8.59
C PRO A 89 18.27 -6.75 -8.11
N LYS A 90 16.94 -6.70 -8.28
CA LYS A 90 16.07 -5.63 -7.77
C LYS A 90 15.35 -6.01 -6.48
N ALA A 91 15.80 -7.02 -5.75
CA ALA A 91 15.18 -7.39 -4.47
C ALA A 91 15.21 -6.20 -3.51
N VAL A 92 14.17 -6.13 -2.67
CA VAL A 92 14.03 -5.11 -1.64
C VAL A 92 13.60 -5.79 -0.35
N ASP A 93 14.15 -5.32 0.75
CA ASP A 93 13.70 -5.68 2.09
C ASP A 93 13.50 -4.37 2.86
N ALA A 94 12.26 -4.06 3.22
CA ALA A 94 11.89 -2.75 3.71
C ALA A 94 11.01 -2.81 4.95
N VAL A 95 11.23 -1.85 5.83
CA VAL A 95 10.37 -1.54 6.97
C VAL A 95 9.92 -0.10 6.86
N TYR A 96 8.65 0.15 7.15
CA TYR A 96 8.01 1.44 7.00
C TYR A 96 7.10 1.71 8.19
N PHE A 97 7.32 2.83 8.85
CA PHE A 97 6.55 3.31 9.98
C PHE A 97 6.00 4.69 9.64
N ASN A 98 4.70 4.87 9.83
CA ASN A 98 4.06 6.16 9.70
C ASN A 98 3.01 6.34 10.79
N GLY A 99 2.93 7.53 11.37
CA GLY A 99 1.96 7.81 12.42
C GLY A 99 1.76 9.31 12.62
N CYS A 100 0.63 9.67 13.21
CA CYS A 100 0.31 11.05 13.56
C CYS A 100 -0.72 11.07 14.68
N ASN A 101 -0.89 12.24 15.31
CA ASN A 101 -1.90 12.44 16.37
C ASN A 101 -2.69 13.74 16.19
N SER A 102 -3.76 13.89 16.99
CA SER A 102 -4.68 15.04 16.92
C SER A 102 -3.99 16.37 17.17
N ASP A 103 -2.85 16.33 17.84
CA ASP A 103 -2.08 17.48 18.26
C ASP A 103 -1.15 17.98 17.14
N GLY A 104 -1.12 17.28 15.99
CA GLY A 104 -0.36 17.68 14.81
C GLY A 104 1.06 17.13 14.74
N PHE A 105 1.40 16.15 15.58
CA PHE A 105 2.63 15.37 15.41
C PHE A 105 2.49 14.43 14.22
N TYR A 106 3.57 14.29 13.44
CA TYR A 106 3.65 13.35 12.33
C TYR A 106 5.03 12.70 12.31
N LEU A 107 5.07 11.41 12.01
CA LEU A 107 6.28 10.61 11.85
C LEU A 107 6.14 9.78 10.58
N VAL A 108 7.17 9.82 9.74
CA VAL A 108 7.49 8.76 8.78
C VAL A 108 8.93 8.37 9.02
N ALA A 109 9.18 7.09 9.26
CA ALA A 109 10.51 6.52 9.37
C ALA A 109 10.53 5.21 8.58
N ALA A 110 11.42 5.09 7.60
CA ALA A 110 11.50 3.90 6.77
C ALA A 110 12.91 3.63 6.30
N THR A 111 13.21 2.36 6.11
CA THR A 111 14.45 1.93 5.44
C THR A 111 14.12 0.80 4.48
N ALA A 112 14.68 0.86 3.28
CA ALA A 112 14.60 -0.21 2.28
C ALA A 112 16.01 -0.64 1.87
N ARG A 113 16.38 -1.87 2.21
CA ARG A 113 17.68 -2.45 1.86
C ARG A 113 17.68 -2.97 0.43
N ARG A 114 18.82 -2.78 -0.24
CA ARG A 114 19.12 -3.26 -1.59
C ARG A 114 20.49 -3.96 -1.59
N HIS A 115 20.85 -4.57 -2.72
CA HIS A 115 22.18 -5.12 -2.93
C HIS A 115 23.26 -4.03 -2.86
N GLY A 116 24.51 -4.44 -2.59
CA GLY A 116 25.66 -3.52 -2.58
C GLY A 116 25.71 -2.56 -1.38
N GLY A 117 24.98 -2.84 -0.30
CA GLY A 117 24.98 -2.01 0.90
C GLY A 117 24.14 -0.73 0.79
N LEU A 118 23.43 -0.54 -0.34
CA LEU A 118 22.48 0.55 -0.52
C LEU A 118 21.29 0.36 0.44
N ILE A 119 21.00 1.39 1.22
CA ILE A 119 19.81 1.51 2.05
C ILE A 119 19.14 2.83 1.70
N GLN A 120 17.88 2.74 1.28
CA GLN A 120 17.05 3.91 1.03
C GLN A 120 16.35 4.30 2.33
N THR A 121 16.71 5.44 2.90
CA THR A 121 16.18 5.90 4.19
C THR A 121 15.26 7.10 4.02
N LEU A 122 14.12 7.05 4.71
CA LEU A 122 13.18 8.16 4.86
C LEU A 122 13.03 8.48 6.33
N LEU A 123 13.11 9.78 6.66
CA LEU A 123 12.76 10.27 7.98
C LEU A 123 12.13 11.64 7.84
N TYR A 124 10.87 11.74 8.26
CA TYR A 124 10.11 12.97 8.39
C TYR A 124 9.50 13.02 9.78
N ILE A 125 9.71 14.10 10.51
CA ILE A 125 9.09 14.35 11.81
C ILE A 125 8.50 15.75 11.81
N ARG A 126 7.18 15.87 11.89
CA ARG A 126 6.51 17.14 12.13
C ARG A 126 6.23 17.28 13.61
N ILE A 127 6.66 18.40 14.18
CA ILE A 127 6.32 18.81 15.55
C ILE A 127 5.66 20.19 15.44
N PRO A 128 4.44 20.41 15.98
CA PRO A 128 3.66 21.63 15.76
C PRO A 128 4.44 22.94 15.94
N ASP A 129 5.20 23.07 17.02
CA ASP A 129 5.92 24.31 17.36
C ASP A 129 7.32 24.41 16.72
N ILE A 130 7.80 23.34 16.09
CA ILE A 130 9.13 23.28 15.46
C ILE A 130 9.02 23.30 13.93
N GLY A 131 7.98 22.69 13.36
CA GLY A 131 7.83 22.48 11.93
C GLY A 131 8.22 21.07 11.49
N LEU A 132 8.55 20.91 10.20
CA LEU A 132 8.99 19.63 9.64
C LEU A 132 10.50 19.48 9.80
N LEU A 133 10.93 18.33 10.29
CA LEU A 133 12.31 17.87 10.31
C LEU A 133 12.44 16.72 9.31
N GLU A 134 13.46 16.77 8.46
CA GLU A 134 13.70 15.75 7.44
C GLU A 134 15.20 15.47 7.27
N LEU A 135 15.56 14.33 6.69
CA LEU A 135 16.97 14.05 6.38
C LEU A 135 17.51 15.08 5.38
N PRO A 136 18.73 15.63 5.59
CA PRO A 136 19.32 16.58 4.65
C PRO A 136 19.54 16.02 3.25
N SER A 137 19.67 14.70 3.10
CA SER A 137 19.83 14.03 1.80
C SER A 137 18.56 14.09 0.95
N LEU A 138 17.39 14.28 1.55
CA LEU A 138 16.12 14.28 0.82
C LEU A 138 16.09 15.42 -0.21
N PRO A 139 15.53 15.17 -1.42
CA PRO A 139 14.68 14.03 -1.79
C PRO A 139 15.42 12.73 -2.17
N ASP A 140 16.76 12.73 -2.17
CA ASP A 140 17.54 11.51 -2.38
C ASP A 140 17.55 10.66 -1.10
N THR A 141 17.09 9.43 -1.25
CA THR A 141 16.97 8.46 -0.18
C THR A 141 18.20 7.57 -0.06
N SER A 142 19.08 7.61 -1.06
CA SER A 142 20.18 6.65 -1.25
C SER A 142 21.30 6.89 -0.26
N LEU A 143 21.42 6.00 0.72
CA LEU A 143 22.50 5.97 1.69
C LEU A 143 23.19 4.61 1.66
N TYR A 144 24.35 4.51 2.30
CA TYR A 144 25.14 3.29 2.30
C TYR A 144 25.48 2.85 3.71
N THR A 145 25.51 1.54 3.90
CA THR A 145 26.01 0.90 5.12
C THR A 145 26.96 -0.23 4.74
N ASP A 146 27.97 -0.44 5.57
CA ASP A 146 28.86 -1.61 5.53
C ASP A 146 28.29 -2.79 6.35
N GLN A 147 27.26 -2.54 7.17
CA GLN A 147 26.65 -3.54 8.01
C GLN A 147 25.59 -4.33 7.22
N PRO A 148 25.76 -5.64 7.03
CA PRO A 148 24.73 -6.46 6.42
C PRO A 148 23.56 -6.63 7.40
N MET A 149 22.36 -6.84 6.86
CA MET A 149 21.19 -7.26 7.64
C MET A 149 20.76 -6.26 8.73
N VAL A 150 20.90 -4.96 8.49
CA VAL A 150 20.41 -3.91 9.41
C VAL A 150 19.46 -2.96 8.70
N TYR A 151 18.48 -2.44 9.44
CA TYR A 151 17.60 -1.35 9.00
C TYR A 151 18.15 -0.03 9.55
N SER A 152 19.38 0.33 9.16
CA SER A 152 20.09 1.49 9.73
C SER A 152 21.01 2.15 8.71
N ALA A 153 20.76 3.44 8.45
CA ALA A 153 21.61 4.32 7.64
C ALA A 153 21.23 5.80 7.90
N GLY A 154 22.17 6.72 7.71
CA GLY A 154 21.90 8.16 7.85
C GLY A 154 21.61 8.62 9.27
N GLY A 155 22.13 7.92 10.28
CA GLY A 155 21.87 8.22 11.70
C GLY A 155 20.58 7.62 12.24
N LEU A 156 19.68 7.11 11.39
CA LEU A 156 18.48 6.36 11.80
C LEU A 156 18.82 4.87 12.02
N SER A 157 18.30 4.30 13.09
CA SER A 157 18.35 2.86 13.37
C SER A 157 16.98 2.36 13.79
N ILE A 158 16.52 1.30 13.12
CA ILE A 158 15.24 0.64 13.38
C ILE A 158 15.51 -0.81 13.77
N ASN A 159 15.09 -1.21 14.97
CA ASN A 159 15.35 -2.54 15.52
C ASN A 159 14.07 -3.19 16.03
N VAL A 160 13.93 -4.50 15.81
CA VAL A 160 12.83 -5.30 16.36
C VAL A 160 13.11 -5.56 17.84
N GLU A 161 12.17 -5.19 18.71
CA GLU A 161 12.21 -5.51 20.15
C GLU A 161 11.29 -6.70 20.48
N GLU A 162 10.10 -6.74 19.86
CA GLU A 162 9.14 -7.84 19.95
C GLU A 162 8.47 -8.00 18.58
N ALA A 163 8.60 -9.16 17.94
CA ALA A 163 8.15 -9.37 16.57
C ALA A 163 6.67 -8.98 16.36
N MET A 164 6.43 -8.22 15.31
CA MET A 164 5.19 -7.60 14.85
C MET A 164 4.51 -6.69 15.88
N LYS A 165 5.18 -6.35 16.99
CA LYS A 165 4.56 -5.66 18.14
C LYS A 165 5.35 -4.47 18.64
N LYS A 166 6.67 -4.57 18.78
CA LYS A 166 7.50 -3.50 19.33
C LYS A 166 8.77 -3.31 18.53
N TRP A 167 9.04 -2.06 18.23
CA TRP A 167 10.22 -1.65 17.47
C TRP A 167 10.85 -0.42 18.12
N SER A 168 12.17 -0.42 18.23
CA SER A 168 12.93 0.76 18.64
C SER A 168 13.37 1.54 17.42
N LEU A 169 13.04 2.84 17.39
CA LEU A 169 13.42 3.80 16.36
C LEU A 169 14.32 4.83 17.01
N LYS A 170 15.62 4.78 16.71
CA LYS A 170 16.63 5.69 17.26
C LYS A 170 17.23 6.55 16.17
N PHE A 171 17.48 7.80 16.48
CA PHE A 171 18.18 8.69 15.57
C PHE A 171 19.19 9.54 16.31
N LYS A 172 20.36 9.72 15.70
CA LYS A 172 21.35 10.70 16.13
C LYS A 172 22.06 11.27 14.91
N GLY A 173 21.90 12.57 14.69
CA GLY A 173 22.50 13.26 13.56
C GLY A 173 21.88 14.63 13.31
N SER A 174 22.21 15.21 12.15
CA SER A 174 21.62 16.46 11.69
C SER A 174 20.33 16.19 10.90
N LEU A 175 19.28 16.96 11.18
CA LEU A 175 18.07 17.03 10.36
C LEU A 175 17.88 18.44 9.80
N ARG A 176 17.37 18.52 8.58
CA ARG A 176 16.94 19.77 7.95
C ARG A 176 15.56 20.13 8.49
N GLN A 177 15.46 21.26 9.17
CA GLN A 177 14.20 21.87 9.57
C GLN A 177 13.64 22.70 8.42
N VAL A 178 12.42 22.42 8.00
CA VAL A 178 11.65 23.19 7.02
C VAL A 178 10.59 24.00 7.75
N LYS A 179 10.72 25.33 7.69
CA LYS A 179 9.79 26.28 8.34
C LYS A 179 8.63 26.60 7.40
N ALA A 180 7.55 27.17 7.97
CA ALA A 180 6.34 27.51 7.23
C ALA A 180 6.55 28.53 6.09
N ASP A 181 7.58 29.36 6.19
CA ASP A 181 7.98 30.33 5.15
C ASP A 181 8.86 29.71 4.04
N GLY A 182 9.13 28.39 4.11
CA GLY A 182 9.98 27.66 3.17
C GLY A 182 11.48 27.78 3.47
N SER A 183 11.89 28.53 4.50
CA SER A 183 13.29 28.58 4.91
C SER A 183 13.72 27.26 5.56
N THR A 184 14.99 26.90 5.35
CA THR A 184 15.57 25.67 5.90
C THR A 184 16.76 25.95 6.81
N SER A 185 16.93 25.14 7.84
CA SER A 185 18.10 25.17 8.72
C SER A 185 18.41 23.79 9.27
N ASP A 186 19.68 23.44 9.37
CA ASP A 186 20.10 22.17 9.95
C ASP A 186 20.15 22.25 11.48
N VAL A 187 19.62 21.22 12.14
CA VAL A 187 19.55 21.10 13.59
C VAL A 187 20.04 19.73 14.04
N ASP A 188 20.83 19.70 15.12
CA ASP A 188 21.26 18.45 15.73
C ASP A 188 20.10 17.83 16.51
N VAL A 189 19.76 16.60 16.15
CA VAL A 189 18.63 15.86 16.72
C VAL A 189 19.10 14.52 17.28
N ASN A 190 18.55 14.19 18.44
CA ASN A 190 18.72 12.89 19.08
C ASN A 190 17.36 12.45 19.63
N PHE A 191 16.86 11.30 19.20
CA PHE A 191 15.66 10.70 19.76
C PHE A 191 15.80 9.19 19.93
N ASP A 192 15.05 8.66 20.89
CA ASP A 192 14.86 7.24 21.13
C ASP A 192 13.36 7.01 21.31
N LEU A 193 12.73 6.41 20.29
CA LEU A 193 11.30 6.18 20.22
C LEU A 193 11.01 4.68 20.31
N LEU A 194 9.94 4.34 21.02
CA LEU A 194 9.39 2.99 21.05
C LEU A 194 8.08 2.99 20.25
N TRP A 195 8.08 2.30 19.12
CA TRP A 195 6.86 1.98 18.38
C TRP A 195 6.23 0.74 18.99
N SER A 196 4.95 0.82 19.38
CA SER A 196 4.21 -0.30 19.95
C SER A 196 2.87 -0.48 19.23
N ALA A 197 2.63 -1.67 18.71
CA ALA A 197 1.34 -2.05 18.15
C ALA A 197 0.31 -2.16 19.28
N THR A 198 -0.77 -1.39 19.14
CA THR A 198 -1.95 -1.48 20.01
C THR A 198 -3.06 -2.33 19.39
N THR A 199 -2.84 -2.81 18.17
CA THR A 199 -3.81 -3.54 17.36
C THR A 199 -3.27 -4.92 16.98
N PRO A 200 -4.15 -5.87 16.59
CA PRO A 200 -3.72 -7.11 15.97
C PRO A 200 -2.89 -6.89 14.70
N VAL A 201 -2.04 -7.87 14.40
CA VAL A 201 -1.22 -7.91 13.19
C VAL A 201 -2.10 -8.20 11.98
N PHE A 202 -1.87 -7.48 10.88
CA PHE A 202 -2.51 -7.74 9.58
C PHE A 202 -1.50 -8.35 8.62
N ASP A 203 -1.78 -9.55 8.12
CA ASP A 203 -0.96 -10.24 7.13
C ASP A 203 -1.62 -10.17 5.74
N PHE A 204 -1.02 -9.43 4.79
CA PHE A 204 -1.53 -9.29 3.43
C PHE A 204 -1.70 -10.63 2.70
N ASP A 205 -0.90 -11.65 3.03
CA ASP A 205 -1.02 -12.93 2.35
C ASP A 205 -2.27 -13.68 2.76
N THR A 206 -2.80 -13.44 3.97
CA THR A 206 -3.82 -14.31 4.55
C THR A 206 -5.07 -13.62 5.08
N ASP A 207 -4.98 -12.33 5.43
CA ASP A 207 -6.05 -11.60 6.12
C ASP A 207 -6.84 -10.68 5.20
N MET A 208 -6.43 -10.50 3.94
CA MET A 208 -7.17 -9.70 2.96
C MET A 208 -8.61 -10.18 2.75
N ASP A 209 -9.52 -9.23 2.52
CA ASP A 209 -10.93 -9.53 2.27
C ASP A 209 -11.11 -10.38 1.01
N THR A 210 -11.86 -11.48 1.14
CA THR A 210 -12.10 -12.36 -0.01
C THR A 210 -12.93 -11.67 -1.07
N ASN A 211 -13.96 -10.90 -0.71
CA ASN A 211 -14.85 -10.28 -1.69
C ASN A 211 -14.15 -9.18 -2.49
N ALA A 212 -13.35 -8.33 -1.83
CA ALA A 212 -12.53 -7.30 -2.50
C ALA A 212 -11.59 -7.91 -3.54
N MET A 213 -10.86 -8.97 -3.18
CA MET A 213 -10.01 -9.70 -4.12
C MET A 213 -10.80 -10.26 -5.30
N VAL A 214 -11.90 -10.95 -5.01
CA VAL A 214 -12.71 -11.59 -6.05
C VAL A 214 -13.28 -10.55 -7.01
N GLU A 215 -13.76 -9.42 -6.49
CA GLU A 215 -14.30 -8.32 -7.31
C GLU A 215 -13.22 -7.78 -8.25
N ALA A 216 -12.04 -7.43 -7.72
CA ALA A 216 -10.92 -6.93 -8.51
C ALA A 216 -10.50 -7.93 -9.62
N ILE A 217 -10.41 -9.22 -9.30
CA ILE A 217 -10.04 -10.26 -10.27
C ILE A 217 -11.14 -10.48 -11.32
N ALA A 218 -12.42 -10.36 -10.94
CA ALA A 218 -13.55 -10.60 -11.84
C ALA A 218 -13.79 -9.46 -12.84
N CYS A 219 -13.41 -8.23 -12.49
CA CYS A 219 -13.45 -7.06 -13.38
C CYS A 219 -12.45 -7.15 -14.55
N GLU A 220 -11.42 -7.97 -14.41
CA GLU A 220 -10.34 -8.03 -15.39
C GLU A 220 -10.63 -8.94 -16.59
N PRO A 221 -10.12 -8.61 -17.79
CA PRO A 221 -10.09 -9.52 -18.92
C PRO A 221 -9.20 -10.73 -18.61
N TRP A 222 -9.84 -11.89 -18.46
CA TRP A 222 -9.12 -13.11 -18.15
C TRP A 222 -8.34 -13.59 -19.35
N SER A 223 -7.04 -13.70 -19.17
CA SER A 223 -6.10 -14.22 -20.14
C SER A 223 -4.98 -14.93 -19.39
N GLN A 224 -4.21 -15.78 -20.08
CA GLN A 224 -3.02 -16.38 -19.48
C GLN A 224 -2.07 -15.29 -18.96
N LYS A 225 -1.84 -14.23 -19.75
CA LYS A 225 -1.04 -13.06 -19.36
C LYS A 225 -1.58 -12.38 -18.11
N PHE A 226 -2.90 -12.20 -17.99
CA PHE A 226 -3.51 -11.62 -16.80
C PHE A 226 -3.24 -12.47 -15.55
N PHE A 227 -3.46 -13.79 -15.61
CA PHE A 227 -3.20 -14.66 -14.47
C PHE A 227 -1.70 -14.82 -14.16
N THR A 228 -0.83 -14.66 -15.14
CA THR A 228 0.62 -14.50 -14.92
C THR A 228 0.95 -13.16 -14.25
N ASN A 229 0.17 -12.12 -14.52
CA ASN A 229 0.39 -10.74 -14.06
C ASN A 229 -0.52 -10.33 -12.89
N LEU A 230 -1.22 -11.26 -12.24
CA LEU A 230 -2.17 -11.00 -11.16
C LEU A 230 -1.44 -10.34 -9.97
N LYS A 231 -1.35 -9.02 -10.02
CA LYS A 231 -0.59 -8.14 -9.11
C LYS A 231 -1.34 -6.83 -8.80
N LYS A 232 -2.60 -6.71 -9.22
CA LYS A 232 -3.45 -5.53 -8.95
C LYS A 232 -4.44 -5.86 -7.84
N LEU A 233 -4.50 -5.01 -6.84
CA LEU A 233 -5.13 -5.35 -5.57
C LEU A 233 -5.71 -4.10 -4.90
N ILE A 234 -6.97 -4.20 -4.47
CA ILE A 234 -7.58 -3.26 -3.54
C ILE A 234 -7.20 -3.73 -2.13
N ILE A 235 -6.53 -2.87 -1.38
CA ILE A 235 -5.99 -3.18 -0.05
C ILE A 235 -6.44 -2.11 0.93
N GLY A 236 -6.94 -2.52 2.09
CA GLY A 236 -7.18 -1.61 3.21
C GLY A 236 -7.78 -2.33 4.41
N TYR A 237 -7.69 -1.68 5.57
CA TYR A 237 -8.34 -2.12 6.81
C TYR A 237 -8.69 -0.90 7.68
N VAL A 238 -9.63 -1.09 8.61
CA VAL A 238 -10.04 -0.15 9.65
C VAL A 238 -9.91 -0.84 10.99
N PHE A 239 -9.29 -0.17 11.95
CA PHE A 239 -9.35 -0.54 13.36
C PHE A 239 -10.48 0.23 14.05
N TYR A 240 -11.18 -0.39 14.99
CA TYR A 240 -12.25 0.22 15.76
C TYR A 240 -11.74 0.52 17.18
N PRO A 241 -12.37 1.44 17.94
CA PRO A 241 -11.95 1.77 19.31
C PRO A 241 -11.95 0.58 20.27
N ASP A 242 -12.74 -0.47 19.99
CA ASP A 242 -12.75 -1.72 20.74
C ASP A 242 -11.56 -2.65 20.40
N GLY A 243 -10.65 -2.20 19.54
CA GLY A 243 -9.48 -2.95 19.07
C GLY A 243 -9.79 -3.94 17.94
N SER A 244 -11.06 -4.06 17.51
CA SER A 244 -11.42 -4.93 16.40
C SER A 244 -10.92 -4.36 15.08
N MET A 245 -10.59 -5.25 14.15
CA MET A 245 -10.12 -4.89 12.81
C MET A 245 -11.12 -5.39 11.78
N ARG A 246 -11.42 -4.58 10.77
CA ARG A 246 -12.16 -5.02 9.59
C ARG A 246 -11.43 -4.59 8.33
N THR A 247 -11.38 -5.50 7.37
CA THR A 247 -10.81 -5.23 6.05
C THR A 247 -11.76 -4.39 5.21
N VAL A 248 -11.19 -3.56 4.35
CA VAL A 248 -11.94 -2.83 3.32
C VAL A 248 -12.43 -3.83 2.27
N ASP A 249 -13.73 -3.90 2.05
CA ASP A 249 -14.38 -4.80 1.09
C ASP A 249 -14.83 -4.10 -0.20
N TRP A 250 -14.91 -2.76 -0.17
CA TRP A 250 -15.26 -1.92 -1.31
C TRP A 250 -14.75 -0.49 -1.12
N THR A 251 -14.44 0.20 -2.23
CA THR A 251 -14.12 1.64 -2.25
C THR A 251 -14.54 2.23 -3.59
N ASP A 252 -14.99 3.49 -3.60
CA ASP A 252 -15.15 4.30 -4.82
C ASP A 252 -13.86 5.07 -5.17
N LEU A 253 -12.79 4.90 -4.40
CA LEU A 253 -11.49 5.51 -4.66
C LEU A 253 -10.89 4.94 -5.95
N GLU A 254 -11.01 5.71 -7.01
CA GLU A 254 -10.37 5.44 -8.29
C GLU A 254 -9.01 6.15 -8.34
N LEU A 255 -7.91 5.41 -8.10
CA LEU A 255 -6.56 5.98 -8.04
C LEU A 255 -6.21 6.86 -9.24
N HIS A 256 -6.70 6.54 -10.44
CA HIS A 256 -6.44 7.34 -11.63
C HIS A 256 -7.10 8.70 -11.67
N THR A 257 -8.12 8.92 -10.85
CA THR A 257 -8.72 10.24 -10.71
C THR A 257 -7.85 11.17 -9.86
N ILE A 258 -6.77 10.64 -9.27
CA ILE A 258 -5.90 11.36 -8.32
C ILE A 258 -4.44 11.28 -8.80
N GLY A 259 -3.94 12.35 -9.40
CA GLY A 259 -2.51 12.51 -9.68
C GLY A 259 -1.95 11.75 -10.87
N GLU A 260 -2.68 10.81 -11.48
CA GLU A 260 -2.18 10.05 -12.65
C GLU A 260 -2.01 10.88 -13.92
N ASP A 261 -2.67 12.04 -14.02
CA ASP A 261 -2.43 13.04 -15.06
C ASP A 261 -1.11 13.81 -14.84
N GLY A 262 -0.44 13.60 -13.71
CA GLY A 262 0.75 14.32 -13.28
C GLY A 262 0.44 15.56 -12.44
N GLN A 263 -0.83 15.88 -12.19
CA GLN A 263 -1.26 16.97 -11.33
C GLN A 263 -1.82 16.42 -10.01
N ASP A 264 -1.10 16.65 -8.93
CA ASP A 264 -1.52 16.20 -7.61
C ASP A 264 -2.55 17.16 -6.97
N PRO A 265 -3.81 16.74 -6.73
CA PRO A 265 -4.82 17.63 -6.16
C PRO A 265 -4.54 17.97 -4.68
N ASP A 266 -4.85 19.20 -4.27
CA ASP A 266 -4.86 19.62 -2.85
C ASP A 266 -6.05 19.02 -2.08
N ASP A 267 -7.17 18.77 -2.77
CA ASP A 267 -8.41 18.28 -2.17
C ASP A 267 -8.95 17.06 -2.94
N PHE A 268 -9.35 16.02 -2.22
CA PHE A 268 -10.03 14.87 -2.81
C PHE A 268 -10.94 14.19 -1.79
N SER A 269 -11.87 13.36 -2.28
CA SER A 269 -12.77 12.59 -1.41
C SER A 269 -13.08 11.24 -2.00
N PHE A 270 -13.28 10.26 -1.13
CA PHE A 270 -13.70 8.91 -1.51
C PHE A 270 -14.51 8.28 -0.39
N SER A 271 -15.30 7.27 -0.72
CA SER A 271 -16.04 6.43 0.20
C SER A 271 -15.50 5.02 0.15
N PHE A 272 -15.50 4.34 1.28
CA PHE A 272 -15.14 2.93 1.32
C PHE A 272 -15.99 2.20 2.37
N LYS A 273 -16.05 0.87 2.25
CA LYS A 273 -16.83 0.02 3.14
C LYS A 273 -15.91 -0.98 3.82
N ALA A 274 -16.10 -1.17 5.12
CA ALA A 274 -15.40 -2.18 5.91
C ALA A 274 -16.39 -2.93 6.81
N GLY A 275 -16.89 -4.08 6.33
CA GLY A 275 -17.96 -4.82 6.99
C GLY A 275 -19.32 -4.14 6.78
N PRO A 276 -20.18 -3.96 7.79
CA PRO A 276 -21.46 -3.26 7.64
C PRO A 276 -21.31 -1.74 7.43
N ASP A 277 -20.16 -1.15 7.78
CA ASP A 277 -19.99 0.29 7.89
C ASP A 277 -19.44 0.92 6.60
N VAL A 278 -19.99 2.07 6.21
CA VAL A 278 -19.56 2.87 5.06
C VAL A 278 -18.97 4.20 5.56
N PHE A 279 -17.74 4.45 5.16
CA PHE A 279 -16.95 5.63 5.50
C PHE A 279 -16.92 6.58 4.30
N ARG A 280 -16.98 7.89 4.55
CA ARG A 280 -16.77 8.95 3.56
C ARG A 280 -15.62 9.82 4.03
N VAL A 281 -14.57 9.88 3.24
CA VAL A 281 -13.32 10.57 3.53
C VAL A 281 -13.25 11.82 2.66
N LYS A 282 -12.98 12.97 3.29
CA LYS A 282 -12.58 14.21 2.61
C LYS A 282 -11.16 14.54 3.08
N CYS A 283 -10.24 14.68 2.14
CA CYS A 283 -8.84 14.93 2.38
C CYS A 283 -8.49 16.35 1.92
N HIS A 284 -7.80 17.09 2.78
CA HIS A 284 -7.07 18.31 2.42
C HIS A 284 -5.58 18.05 2.64
N VAL A 285 -4.75 18.32 1.63
CA VAL A 285 -3.29 18.13 1.68
C VAL A 285 -2.66 19.33 2.38
N GLU A 286 -2.17 19.12 3.60
CA GLU A 286 -1.43 20.15 4.35
C GLU A 286 0.04 20.21 3.94
N GLN A 287 0.61 19.06 3.60
CA GLN A 287 2.03 18.97 3.28
C GLN A 287 2.31 17.82 2.32
N ARG A 288 3.26 18.06 1.41
CA ARG A 288 3.72 17.09 0.43
C ARG A 288 5.19 16.79 0.64
N ALA A 289 5.53 15.51 0.54
CA ALA A 289 6.89 15.03 0.48
C ALA A 289 7.07 14.27 -0.83
N ILE A 290 8.02 14.70 -1.65
CA ILE A 290 8.41 14.00 -2.87
C ILE A 290 9.78 13.38 -2.62
N PHE A 291 9.90 12.08 -2.87
CA PHE A 291 11.17 11.38 -2.71
C PHE A 291 11.35 10.32 -3.79
N TYR A 292 12.62 10.01 -4.05
CA TYR A 292 13.00 9.07 -5.10
C TYR A 292 13.39 7.72 -4.51
N MET A 293 12.93 6.63 -5.13
CA MET A 293 13.23 5.25 -4.73
C MET A 293 13.78 4.45 -5.92
N GLY A 294 14.48 3.36 -5.62
CA GLY A 294 15.20 2.56 -6.62
C GLY A 294 16.56 3.14 -7.03
N ASP A 295 17.33 2.33 -7.76
CA ASP A 295 18.63 2.71 -8.31
C ASP A 295 18.43 3.74 -9.43
N ASN A 296 19.19 4.85 -9.43
CA ASN A 296 19.00 5.98 -10.36
C ASN A 296 17.57 6.56 -10.40
N TRP A 297 16.89 6.65 -9.26
CA TRP A 297 15.55 7.26 -9.14
C TRP A 297 14.49 6.62 -10.04
N GLU A 298 14.51 5.28 -10.14
CA GLU A 298 13.52 4.49 -10.89
C GLU A 298 12.06 4.86 -10.58
N VAL A 299 11.78 5.27 -9.34
CA VAL A 299 10.43 5.60 -8.87
C VAL A 299 10.42 6.97 -8.21
N THR A 300 9.41 7.79 -8.54
CA THR A 300 9.09 9.01 -7.80
C THR A 300 7.85 8.76 -6.94
N LEU A 301 7.98 8.92 -5.63
CA LEU A 301 6.88 8.77 -4.70
C LEU A 301 6.44 10.13 -4.16
N VAL A 302 5.13 10.37 -4.20
CA VAL A 302 4.49 11.55 -3.61
C VAL A 302 3.73 11.10 -2.37
N ALA A 303 4.30 11.34 -1.20
CA ALA A 303 3.61 11.15 0.07
C ALA A 303 2.86 12.42 0.46
N ARG A 304 1.58 12.25 0.77
CA ARG A 304 0.70 13.34 1.20
C ARG A 304 0.42 13.21 2.69
N ILE A 305 0.72 14.28 3.42
CA ILE A 305 0.22 14.47 4.76
C ILE A 305 -1.11 15.19 4.62
N THR A 306 -2.19 14.45 4.83
CA THR A 306 -3.55 14.98 4.77
C THR A 306 -4.16 15.01 6.16
N PHE A 307 -4.95 16.05 6.43
CA PHE A 307 -5.81 16.10 7.60
C PHE A 307 -7.25 16.03 7.13
N THR A 308 -8.04 15.18 7.77
CA THR A 308 -9.49 15.14 7.55
C THR A 308 -10.12 16.21 8.44
N ARG A 309 -10.83 17.17 7.84
CA ARG A 309 -11.51 18.24 8.58
C ARG A 309 -12.89 17.75 9.05
N ASP A 310 -13.23 18.07 10.29
CA ASP A 310 -14.39 17.60 11.04
C ASP A 310 -15.73 17.73 10.28
N GLU A 311 -16.31 16.61 9.84
CA GLU A 311 -17.75 16.44 9.60
C GLU A 311 -18.06 14.95 9.32
N TRP A 312 -17.99 14.12 10.35
CA TRP A 312 -18.46 12.73 10.27
C TRP A 312 -19.97 12.68 10.56
N SER A 313 -20.80 12.67 9.53
CA SER A 313 -22.13 12.08 9.66
C SER A 313 -22.02 10.59 9.32
N LEU A 314 -21.83 9.75 10.34
CA LEU A 314 -22.28 8.37 10.21
C LEU A 314 -23.79 8.43 9.98
N TYR A 315 -24.25 7.89 8.85
CA TYR A 315 -25.61 7.38 8.81
C TYR A 315 -25.64 6.09 9.64
N ASP A 316 -25.65 6.26 10.95
CA ASP A 316 -25.80 5.17 11.91
C ASP A 316 -27.30 4.92 12.11
N CYS A 317 -27.75 3.70 11.80
CA CYS A 317 -29.04 3.17 12.25
C CYS A 317 -29.03 2.78 13.74
N GLY A 318 -28.08 3.26 14.55
CA GLY A 318 -28.18 3.26 16.00
C GLY A 318 -26.85 3.13 16.74
N LYS A 319 -26.53 4.24 17.43
CA LYS A 319 -25.92 4.33 18.77
C LYS A 319 -24.40 4.27 18.95
N HIS A 320 -23.52 4.71 18.05
CA HIS A 320 -22.14 5.01 18.49
C HIS A 320 -21.54 6.27 17.85
N SER A 321 -21.24 7.27 18.68
CA SER A 321 -20.37 8.41 18.33
C SER A 321 -18.91 7.97 18.40
N PHE A 322 -18.21 7.98 17.27
CA PHE A 322 -16.82 7.56 17.16
C PHE A 322 -15.87 8.73 17.44
N PRO A 323 -14.80 8.58 18.25
CA PRO A 323 -13.62 9.42 18.11
C PRO A 323 -12.93 9.07 16.79
N ALA A 324 -12.84 10.06 15.91
CA ALA A 324 -12.38 9.92 14.53
C ALA A 324 -10.94 9.38 14.44
N ILE A 325 -10.75 8.32 13.66
CA ILE A 325 -9.43 7.95 13.14
C ILE A 325 -9.06 9.00 12.11
N LYS A 326 -8.07 9.82 12.45
CA LYS A 326 -7.69 11.02 11.71
C LYS A 326 -6.74 10.79 10.54
N TYR A 327 -6.53 9.56 10.03
CA TYR A 327 -5.43 9.34 9.07
C TYR A 327 -5.74 8.37 7.93
N SER A 328 -5.36 8.80 6.73
CA SER A 328 -5.19 7.98 5.54
C SER A 328 -3.83 8.33 4.92
N VAL A 329 -2.93 7.35 4.83
CA VAL A 329 -1.73 7.46 3.99
C VAL A 329 -2.05 6.76 2.67
N LEU A 330 -2.21 7.55 1.61
CA LEU A 330 -2.38 7.07 0.26
C LEU A 330 -1.03 7.17 -0.46
N ASN A 331 -0.33 6.04 -0.58
CA ASN A 331 0.85 5.93 -1.43
C ASN A 331 0.38 5.65 -2.86
N ILE A 332 0.51 6.64 -3.74
CA ILE A 332 0.30 6.48 -5.18
C ILE A 332 1.68 6.34 -5.81
N ASP A 333 1.92 5.18 -6.42
CA ASP A 333 3.09 4.94 -7.26
C ASP A 333 2.80 5.52 -8.65
N LEU A 334 3.47 6.61 -9.02
CA LEU A 334 3.29 7.28 -10.31
C LEU A 334 4.37 6.79 -11.29
N ASP A 335 4.09 5.66 -11.94
CA ASP A 335 4.89 5.25 -13.10
C ASP A 335 4.51 6.09 -14.33
N LYS A 336 5.28 7.14 -14.59
CA LYS A 336 5.43 7.72 -15.94
C LYS A 336 6.91 7.84 -16.27
N VAL A 337 7.45 6.79 -16.89
CA VAL A 337 8.69 6.84 -17.66
C VAL A 337 8.47 7.80 -18.83
N SER A 338 8.85 9.07 -18.62
CA SER A 338 9.10 10.00 -19.71
C SER A 338 10.57 9.87 -20.08
N ASN A 339 10.87 8.96 -21.02
CA ASN A 339 12.13 9.03 -21.76
C ASN A 339 12.16 10.36 -22.52
N LYS A 340 12.92 11.31 -22.02
CA LYS A 340 13.55 12.35 -22.84
C LYS A 340 14.98 12.55 -22.34
N CYS A 341 15.90 11.83 -22.97
CA CYS A 341 17.26 12.31 -23.13
C CYS A 341 17.22 13.43 -24.19
N ASP A 342 17.92 14.52 -23.91
CA ASP A 342 18.77 15.17 -24.91
C ASP A 342 20.22 14.97 -24.46
#